data_AF-A0A1E5P0C9-F1
#
_entry.id   AF-A0A1E5P0C9-F1
#
_cell.length_a   1.000
_cell.length_b   1.000
_cell.length_c   1.000
_cell.angle_alpha   90.00
_cell.angle_beta   90.00
_cell.angle_gamma   90.00
#
_symmetry.space_group_name_H-M   'P 1'
#
loop_
_entity.id
_entity.type
_entity.pdbx_description
1 polymer ?
#
loop_
_entity_poly.entity_id
_entity_poly.type
_entity_poly.pdbx_seq_one_letter_code
_entity_poly.pdbx_strand_id
1 'polypeptide(L)'
;MPFTALHPDLGRLDATLADLGQKLDWTQVHKARPRIPLACPECDWSLHPKVSKYGVRFFCHDPGRPPSCELSNESWEHHMLKLEMAGAIRAAGWFATLEVPAEDGSWRADVMAASPDGTQRMAWEAQLSPITLDDIQARTDRYLDEGVRVYWVSPHKRPPRWISAVPAVRVRAPEEHEPQLWMVDDGLAGFDYAAGRWMFREEELVQFVRWALHGQVVPVESMPRYRRVYRVVDGEQRQFRRGQWWTSAQSAAAQEKHNAMRQRQELAREEREARQRQLEEEADRQSRLRAEQEQARRAEEAERLREKRAEESRVYWEKVRQLREVEDARRAREKAAEDARLALEQAQREETQRLALETARTWWSKLSQQQRTELLTAVAEYAWRESNVRVDIPEKLMMSSEYAYGVSVYTTGKRRVLYGVVRPCPSLVAASPGIVRLHAFARSAQEARELAAVIPEGRITDLDLPEHEQLTMC
;
A
#
# COMPACT_ATOMS: atom_id res chain seq x y z
N MET A 1 -22.13 26.68 69.41
CA MET A 1 -22.86 26.16 70.59
C MET A 1 -21.99 25.08 71.23
N PRO A 2 -20.96 25.46 72.02
CA PRO A 2 -19.98 24.49 72.50
C PRO A 2 -20.59 23.45 73.45
N PHE A 3 -20.19 22.18 73.31
CA PHE A 3 -20.53 21.11 74.25
C PHE A 3 -19.53 20.96 75.39
N THR A 4 -18.39 21.63 75.29
CA THR A 4 -17.33 21.59 76.30
C THR A 4 -17.04 22.97 76.86
N ALA A 5 -16.60 23.00 78.11
CA ALA A 5 -16.18 24.22 78.81
C ALA A 5 -15.04 23.90 79.78
N LEU A 6 -14.24 24.90 80.12
CA LEU A 6 -13.21 24.78 81.15
C LEU A 6 -13.77 25.30 82.48
N HIS A 7 -13.81 24.42 83.48
CA HIS A 7 -14.01 24.75 84.88
C HIS A 7 -12.66 25.07 85.52
N PRO A 8 -12.56 26.09 86.39
CA PRO A 8 -11.29 26.51 87.00
C PRO A 8 -10.61 25.38 87.77
N ASP A 9 -11.36 24.65 88.60
CA ASP A 9 -10.79 23.60 89.45
C ASP A 9 -10.84 22.18 88.84
N LEU A 10 -11.90 21.85 88.11
CA LEU A 10 -12.16 20.50 87.59
C LEU A 10 -11.63 20.31 86.16
N GLY A 11 -11.15 21.37 85.52
CA GLY A 11 -10.75 21.34 84.12
C GLY A 11 -11.93 21.15 83.18
N ARG A 12 -11.77 20.30 82.17
CA ARG A 12 -12.73 20.19 81.07
C ARG A 12 -14.04 19.51 81.51
N LEU A 13 -15.16 20.16 81.23
CA LEU A 13 -16.52 19.65 81.34
C LEU A 13 -17.06 19.27 79.96
N ASP A 14 -17.84 18.18 79.89
CA ASP A 14 -18.55 17.73 78.68
C ASP A 14 -20.05 17.63 78.95
N ALA A 15 -20.83 18.55 78.38
CA ALA A 15 -22.29 18.61 78.57
C ALA A 15 -23.06 17.39 78.04
N THR A 16 -22.41 16.53 77.24
CA THR A 16 -23.00 15.31 76.67
C THR A 16 -22.88 14.09 77.59
N LEU A 17 -22.10 14.19 78.65
CA LEU A 17 -21.97 13.16 79.67
C LEU A 17 -22.92 13.45 80.85
N ALA A 18 -23.43 12.38 81.46
CA ALA A 18 -24.35 12.51 82.60
C ALA A 18 -23.70 13.24 83.79
N ASP A 19 -22.41 13.01 84.00
CA ASP A 19 -21.58 13.51 85.09
C ASP A 19 -20.57 14.59 84.66
N LEU A 20 -20.77 15.15 83.47
CA LEU A 20 -19.91 16.15 82.84
C LEU A 20 -18.45 15.73 82.65
N GLY A 21 -18.14 14.43 82.78
CA GLY A 21 -16.78 13.91 82.77
C GLY A 21 -15.97 14.20 84.05
N GLN A 22 -16.58 14.87 85.05
CA GLN A 22 -15.91 15.29 86.29
C GLN A 22 -16.72 14.93 87.54
N LYS A 23 -17.55 13.88 87.48
CA LYS A 23 -18.46 13.45 88.58
C LYS A 23 -19.36 14.59 89.08
N LEU A 24 -19.72 15.51 88.19
CA LEU A 24 -20.51 16.70 88.48
C LEU A 24 -21.88 16.58 87.82
N ASP A 25 -22.95 16.74 88.58
CA ASP A 25 -24.31 16.75 88.02
C ASP A 25 -24.57 18.08 87.29
N TRP A 26 -25.34 18.01 86.20
CA TRP A 26 -25.68 19.20 85.40
C TRP A 26 -26.31 20.33 86.24
N THR A 27 -27.11 20.01 87.25
CA THR A 27 -27.75 21.01 88.13
C THR A 27 -26.74 21.80 88.97
N GLN A 28 -25.53 21.27 89.18
CA GLN A 28 -24.47 21.94 89.94
C GLN A 28 -23.80 23.05 89.12
N VAL A 29 -23.91 23.03 87.79
CA VAL A 29 -23.44 24.13 86.91
C VAL A 29 -24.61 24.94 86.36
N HIS A 30 -25.70 24.29 85.98
CA HIS A 30 -26.84 24.92 85.34
C HIS A 30 -27.75 25.60 86.36
N LYS A 31 -27.87 26.92 86.22
CA LYS A 31 -28.60 27.80 87.16
C LYS A 31 -28.03 27.82 88.58
N ALA A 32 -26.77 27.42 88.76
CA ALA A 32 -26.06 27.51 90.03
C ALA A 32 -25.90 28.97 90.51
N ARG A 33 -25.89 29.15 91.84
CA ARG A 33 -25.73 30.45 92.52
C ARG A 33 -24.69 30.31 93.66
N PRO A 34 -23.58 31.09 93.67
CA PRO A 34 -23.15 32.01 92.62
C PRO A 34 -22.85 31.27 91.30
N ARG A 35 -22.84 32.01 90.18
CA ARG A 35 -22.56 31.42 88.86
C ARG A 35 -21.12 30.90 88.83
N ILE A 36 -20.93 29.67 88.36
CA ILE A 36 -19.61 29.08 88.17
C ILE A 36 -18.93 29.75 86.96
N PRO A 37 -17.69 30.23 87.09
CA PRO A 37 -16.95 30.88 86.01
C PRO A 37 -16.43 29.82 85.03
N LEU A 38 -17.21 29.50 84.01
CA LEU A 38 -16.80 28.59 82.95
C LEU A 38 -16.18 29.38 81.79
N ALA A 39 -15.11 28.87 81.20
CA ALA A 39 -14.42 29.48 80.07
C ALA A 39 -14.51 28.62 78.79
N CYS A 40 -14.50 29.28 77.64
CA CYS A 40 -14.44 28.63 76.33
C CYS A 40 -13.05 28.03 76.10
N PRO A 41 -12.92 26.75 75.71
CA PRO A 41 -11.61 26.13 75.51
C PRO A 41 -10.84 26.67 74.29
N GLU A 42 -11.45 27.54 73.47
CA GLU A 42 -10.82 28.12 72.28
C GLU A 42 -10.45 29.59 72.47
N CYS A 43 -11.37 30.41 73.00
CA CYS A 43 -11.18 31.86 73.11
C CYS A 43 -11.11 32.38 74.54
N ASP A 44 -11.10 31.48 75.53
CA ASP A 44 -11.12 31.75 76.98
C ASP A 44 -12.30 32.60 77.47
N TRP A 45 -13.24 32.96 76.58
CA TRP A 45 -14.36 33.82 76.92
C TRP A 45 -15.37 33.10 77.81
N SER A 46 -16.03 33.86 78.69
CA SER A 46 -17.02 33.34 79.62
C SER A 46 -18.15 32.57 78.93
N LEU A 47 -18.45 31.38 79.44
CA LEU A 47 -19.52 30.50 79.04
C LEU A 47 -20.57 30.35 80.14
N HIS A 48 -21.85 30.18 79.79
CA HIS A 48 -22.90 29.73 80.70
C HIS A 48 -23.61 28.48 80.18
N PRO A 49 -23.98 27.54 81.05
CA PRO A 49 -24.75 26.36 80.66
C PRO A 49 -26.18 26.72 80.25
N LYS A 50 -26.68 26.03 79.23
CA LYS A 50 -28.04 26.13 78.68
C LYS A 50 -28.57 24.78 78.27
N VAL A 51 -29.89 24.70 78.20
CA VAL A 51 -30.62 23.55 77.67
C VAL A 51 -31.46 24.03 76.48
N SER A 52 -31.37 23.34 75.35
CA SER A 52 -32.15 23.67 74.16
C SER A 52 -33.62 23.31 74.37
N LYS A 53 -34.51 23.78 73.47
CA LYS A 53 -35.93 23.38 73.48
C LYS A 53 -36.15 21.87 73.31
N TYR A 54 -35.15 21.15 72.79
CA TYR A 54 -35.16 19.71 72.60
C TYR A 54 -34.40 18.96 73.71
N GLY A 55 -34.06 19.62 74.82
CA GLY A 55 -33.39 18.98 75.96
C GLY A 55 -31.88 18.80 75.83
N VAL A 56 -31.27 19.25 74.73
CA VAL A 56 -29.81 19.16 74.52
C VAL A 56 -29.10 20.16 75.44
N ARG A 57 -28.16 19.66 76.25
CA ARG A 57 -27.31 20.47 77.14
C ARG A 57 -26.12 21.02 76.38
N PHE A 58 -25.79 22.29 76.59
CA PHE A 58 -24.66 22.95 75.93
C PHE A 58 -24.18 24.16 76.74
N PHE A 59 -23.05 24.73 76.35
CA PHE A 59 -22.52 25.97 76.89
C PHE A 59 -22.69 27.10 75.86
N CYS A 60 -23.03 28.29 76.35
CA CYS A 60 -23.31 29.46 75.54
C CYS A 60 -22.34 30.57 75.91
N HIS A 61 -21.75 31.20 74.90
CA HIS A 61 -20.93 32.39 75.12
C HIS A 61 -21.75 33.51 75.75
N ASP A 62 -21.12 34.23 76.68
CA ASP A 62 -21.63 35.50 77.16
C ASP A 62 -21.55 36.58 76.06
N PRO A 63 -22.37 37.64 76.15
CA PRO A 63 -22.30 38.77 75.23
C PRO A 63 -20.89 39.36 75.14
N GLY A 64 -20.52 39.86 73.95
CA GLY A 64 -19.21 40.51 73.73
C GLY A 64 -18.05 39.58 73.37
N ARG A 65 -18.31 38.29 73.11
CA ARG A 65 -17.27 37.34 72.70
C ARG A 65 -16.49 37.79 71.43
N PRO A 66 -15.25 37.33 71.24
CA PRO A 66 -14.53 37.50 69.99
C PRO A 66 -15.25 36.82 68.81
N PRO A 67 -15.34 37.48 67.62
CA PRO A 67 -15.98 36.89 66.44
C PRO A 67 -15.16 35.76 65.80
N SER A 68 -13.86 35.68 66.12
CA SER A 68 -12.93 34.68 65.61
C SER A 68 -13.07 33.30 66.28
N CYS A 69 -13.90 33.15 67.31
CA CYS A 69 -14.13 31.87 67.97
C CYS A 69 -14.96 30.93 67.08
N GLU A 70 -14.32 29.89 66.57
CA GLU A 70 -14.91 28.87 65.70
C GLU A 70 -16.02 28.08 66.37
N LEU A 71 -15.89 27.73 67.66
CA LEU A 71 -16.91 27.01 68.44
C LEU A 71 -18.27 27.71 68.51
N SER A 72 -18.30 28.99 68.15
CA SER A 72 -19.53 29.75 68.06
C SER A 72 -20.05 30.01 66.65
N ASN A 73 -19.28 29.68 65.62
CA ASN A 73 -19.61 29.88 64.22
C ASN A 73 -20.10 28.58 63.54
N GLU A 74 -20.10 27.46 64.26
CA GLU A 74 -20.64 26.17 63.80
C GLU A 74 -22.17 26.15 63.70
N SER A 75 -22.68 25.43 62.69
CA SER A 75 -24.12 25.26 62.48
C SER A 75 -24.72 24.22 63.42
N TRP A 76 -26.05 24.23 63.55
CA TRP A 76 -26.77 23.22 64.35
C TRP A 76 -26.52 21.81 63.82
N GLU A 77 -26.50 21.62 62.51
CA GLU A 77 -26.26 20.34 61.84
C GLU A 77 -24.86 19.80 62.16
N HIS A 78 -23.85 20.67 62.23
CA HIS A 78 -22.49 20.30 62.61
C HIS A 78 -22.49 19.75 64.04
N HIS A 79 -23.07 20.49 64.98
CA HIS A 79 -23.18 20.07 66.37
C HIS A 79 -23.93 18.75 66.55
N MET A 80 -25.05 18.56 65.84
CA MET A 80 -25.81 17.29 65.93
C MET A 80 -24.97 16.13 65.40
N LEU A 81 -24.27 16.29 64.28
CA LEU A 81 -23.41 15.23 63.77
C LEU A 81 -22.30 14.85 64.77
N LYS A 82 -21.69 15.81 65.46
CA LYS A 82 -20.70 15.52 66.52
C LYS A 82 -21.31 14.71 67.66
N LEU A 83 -22.52 15.05 68.11
CA LEU A 83 -23.23 14.30 69.15
C LEU A 83 -23.51 12.87 68.72
N GLU A 84 -23.96 12.67 67.49
CA GLU A 84 -24.31 11.35 66.94
C GLU A 84 -23.06 10.47 66.79
N MET A 85 -21.95 11.04 66.32
CA MET A 85 -20.67 10.34 66.30
C MET A 85 -20.19 9.97 67.70
N ALA A 86 -20.25 10.90 68.67
CA ALA A 86 -19.86 10.63 70.04
C ALA A 86 -20.74 9.54 70.68
N GLY A 87 -22.05 9.56 70.44
CA GLY A 87 -22.99 8.53 70.86
C GLY A 87 -22.67 7.17 70.26
N ALA A 88 -22.41 7.12 68.95
CA ALA A 88 -22.04 5.90 68.24
C ALA A 88 -20.72 5.29 68.73
N ILE A 89 -19.70 6.12 68.99
CA ILE A 89 -18.41 5.68 69.54
C ILE A 89 -18.61 5.07 70.93
N ARG A 90 -19.38 5.74 71.80
CA ARG A 90 -19.72 5.23 73.15
C ARG A 90 -20.52 3.93 73.08
N ALA A 91 -21.46 3.80 72.15
CA ALA A 91 -22.23 2.58 71.91
C ALA A 91 -21.39 1.42 71.34
N ALA A 92 -20.21 1.71 70.78
CA ALA A 92 -19.20 0.72 70.41
C ALA A 92 -18.27 0.36 71.58
N GLY A 93 -18.48 0.92 72.78
CA GLY A 93 -17.68 0.65 73.97
C GLY A 93 -16.37 1.43 74.04
N TRP A 94 -16.18 2.44 73.19
CA TRP A 94 -15.00 3.32 73.21
C TRP A 94 -15.28 4.61 73.98
N PHE A 95 -14.23 5.28 74.44
CA PHE A 95 -14.36 6.62 75.00
C PHE A 95 -14.48 7.64 73.87
N ALA A 96 -15.40 8.60 74.00
CA ALA A 96 -15.57 9.69 73.04
C ALA A 96 -15.45 11.04 73.75
N THR A 97 -14.50 11.86 73.31
CA THR A 97 -14.24 13.21 73.83
C THR A 97 -14.43 14.23 72.71
N LEU A 98 -15.26 15.25 72.95
CA LEU A 98 -15.56 16.30 71.97
C LEU A 98 -14.49 17.41 71.97
N GLU A 99 -14.26 18.01 70.81
CA GLU A 99 -13.43 19.21 70.58
C GLU A 99 -12.00 19.09 71.17
N VAL A 100 -11.31 17.98 70.89
CA VAL A 100 -9.97 17.70 71.46
C VAL A 100 -8.90 18.40 70.63
N PRO A 101 -8.19 19.41 71.18
CA PRO A 101 -7.10 20.05 70.47
C PRO A 101 -5.85 19.16 70.46
N ALA A 102 -4.99 19.36 69.46
CA ALA A 102 -3.60 18.96 69.50
C ALA A 102 -2.88 19.66 70.66
N GLU A 103 -1.79 19.08 71.17
CA GLU A 103 -0.99 19.69 72.25
C GLU A 103 -0.42 21.06 71.86
N ASP A 104 -0.06 21.23 70.58
CA ASP A 104 0.44 22.48 70.00
C ASP A 104 -0.66 23.40 69.47
N GLY A 105 -1.93 22.98 69.56
CA GLY A 105 -3.09 23.69 69.04
C GLY A 105 -3.21 23.72 67.52
N SER A 106 -2.41 22.93 66.78
CA SER A 106 -2.38 22.95 65.31
C SER A 106 -3.67 22.42 64.67
N TRP A 107 -4.37 21.50 65.33
CA TRP A 107 -5.67 20.98 64.92
C TRP A 107 -6.58 20.74 66.13
N ARG A 108 -7.87 20.53 65.86
CA ARG A 108 -8.87 20.17 66.87
C ARG A 108 -9.82 19.12 66.28
N ALA A 109 -9.86 17.96 66.90
CA ALA A 109 -10.78 16.90 66.52
C ALA A 109 -12.18 17.21 67.03
N ASP A 110 -13.15 17.20 66.13
CA ASP A 110 -14.57 17.31 66.47
C ASP A 110 -14.97 16.25 67.51
N VAL A 111 -14.62 14.98 67.27
CA VAL A 111 -14.75 13.90 68.26
C VAL A 111 -13.51 13.00 68.22
N MET A 112 -12.85 12.82 69.35
CA MET A 112 -11.77 11.87 69.53
C MET A 112 -12.30 10.57 70.15
N ALA A 113 -12.14 9.45 69.44
CA ALA A 113 -12.37 8.12 69.98
C ALA A 113 -11.07 7.57 70.58
N ALA A 114 -11.14 7.01 71.79
CA ALA A 114 -10.03 6.30 72.43
C ALA A 114 -10.47 4.89 72.84
N SER A 115 -9.62 3.90 72.57
CA SER A 115 -9.89 2.52 72.95
C SER A 115 -9.93 2.37 74.48
N PRO A 116 -10.64 1.36 75.02
CA PRO A 116 -10.72 1.14 76.47
C PRO A 116 -9.36 1.00 77.17
N ASP A 117 -8.35 0.48 76.45
CA ASP A 117 -6.97 0.33 76.92
C ASP A 117 -6.08 1.56 76.66
N GLY A 118 -6.63 2.61 76.02
CA GLY A 118 -5.93 3.85 75.69
C GLY A 118 -4.88 3.75 74.58
N THR A 119 -4.71 2.58 73.96
CA THR A 119 -3.65 2.33 72.97
C THR A 119 -3.96 2.88 71.59
N GLN A 120 -5.23 3.08 71.26
CA GLN A 120 -5.67 3.52 69.95
C GLN A 120 -6.47 4.82 70.07
N ARG A 121 -6.15 5.76 69.19
CA ARG A 121 -6.88 7.02 69.04
C ARG A 121 -7.32 7.22 67.60
N MET A 122 -8.48 7.82 67.44
CA MET A 122 -9.09 8.06 66.15
C MET A 122 -9.96 9.31 66.18
N ALA A 123 -9.61 10.30 65.39
CA ALA A 123 -10.40 11.49 65.17
C ALA A 123 -11.57 11.22 64.21
N TRP A 124 -12.72 11.76 64.54
CA TRP A 124 -13.93 11.76 63.72
C TRP A 124 -14.30 13.21 63.45
N GLU A 125 -14.23 13.61 62.19
CA GLU A 125 -14.36 14.99 61.72
C GLU A 125 -15.68 15.18 60.98
N ALA A 126 -16.53 16.09 61.43
CA ALA A 126 -17.76 16.46 60.75
C ALA A 126 -17.49 17.61 59.78
N GLN A 127 -17.46 17.32 58.48
CA GLN A 127 -17.13 18.31 57.45
C GLN A 127 -18.36 18.76 56.68
N LEU A 128 -18.88 19.93 57.06
CA LEU A 128 -20.04 20.57 56.43
C LEU A 128 -19.66 21.79 55.58
N SER A 129 -18.56 22.47 55.93
CA SER A 129 -18.12 23.64 55.18
C SER A 129 -17.41 23.20 53.88
N PRO A 130 -17.43 24.04 52.82
CA PRO A 130 -16.60 23.80 51.66
C PRO A 130 -15.12 23.68 52.06
N ILE A 131 -14.43 22.68 51.52
CA ILE A 131 -13.00 22.44 51.72
C ILE A 131 -12.40 21.94 50.40
N THR A 132 -11.16 22.36 50.10
CA THR A 132 -10.46 21.89 48.91
C THR A 132 -9.91 20.47 49.11
N LEU A 133 -9.50 19.82 48.02
CA LEU A 133 -8.86 18.50 48.11
C LEU A 133 -7.50 18.58 48.81
N ASP A 134 -6.75 19.65 48.57
CA ASP A 134 -5.42 19.83 49.18
C ASP A 134 -5.55 20.12 50.67
N ASP A 135 -6.51 20.95 51.08
CA ASP A 135 -6.72 21.29 52.49
C ASP A 135 -7.19 20.10 53.33
N ILE A 136 -8.12 19.28 52.80
CA ILE A 136 -8.59 18.11 53.54
C ILE A 136 -7.51 17.02 53.63
N GLN A 137 -6.67 16.89 52.59
CA GLN A 137 -5.52 16.00 52.63
C GLN A 137 -4.50 16.51 53.65
N ALA A 138 -4.12 17.79 53.63
CA ALA A 138 -3.21 18.38 54.60
C ALA A 138 -3.73 18.26 56.04
N ARG A 139 -5.05 18.43 56.26
CA ARG A 139 -5.68 18.16 57.57
C ARG A 139 -5.57 16.68 57.94
N THR A 140 -5.77 15.78 57.00
CA THR A 140 -5.64 14.34 57.22
C THR A 140 -4.22 13.95 57.60
N ASP A 141 -3.23 14.48 56.89
CA ASP A 141 -1.82 14.18 57.11
C ASP A 141 -1.36 14.63 58.50
N ARG A 142 -1.80 15.81 58.98
CA ARG A 142 -1.49 16.28 60.35
C ARG A 142 -1.93 15.32 61.45
N TYR A 143 -3.11 14.70 61.31
CA TYR A 143 -3.53 13.66 62.25
C TYR A 143 -2.62 12.43 62.18
N LEU A 144 -2.31 11.99 60.97
CA LEU A 144 -1.50 10.80 60.73
C LEU A 144 -0.06 10.97 61.24
N ASP A 145 0.52 12.16 61.08
CA ASP A 145 1.86 12.52 61.57
C ASP A 145 1.96 12.40 63.10
N GLU A 146 0.84 12.59 63.82
CA GLU A 146 0.72 12.39 65.27
C GLU A 146 0.23 10.98 65.67
N GLY A 147 0.18 10.04 64.72
CA GLY A 147 -0.28 8.67 64.97
C GLY A 147 -1.78 8.56 65.24
N VAL A 148 -2.56 9.59 64.93
CA VAL A 148 -4.02 9.61 65.07
C VAL A 148 -4.65 9.27 63.73
N ARG A 149 -5.48 8.22 63.67
CA ARG A 149 -6.28 7.94 62.47
C ARG A 149 -7.42 8.95 62.38
N VAL A 150 -7.78 9.42 61.20
CA VAL A 150 -8.89 10.39 61.04
C VAL A 150 -9.92 9.95 60.02
N TYR A 151 -11.19 10.01 60.42
CA TYR A 151 -12.35 9.64 59.60
C TYR A 151 -13.26 10.84 59.40
N TRP A 152 -13.54 11.13 58.13
CA TRP A 152 -14.34 12.28 57.74
C TRP A 152 -15.80 11.90 57.48
N VAL A 153 -16.73 12.65 58.05
CA VAL A 153 -18.16 12.40 57.94
C VAL A 153 -18.85 13.63 57.36
N SER A 154 -19.57 13.44 56.26
CA SER A 154 -20.32 14.50 55.58
C SER A 154 -21.83 14.24 55.66
N PRO A 155 -22.64 15.18 56.16
CA PRO A 155 -24.11 15.07 56.13
C PRO A 155 -24.73 15.69 54.86
N HIS A 156 -23.93 16.10 53.87
CA HIS A 156 -24.45 16.73 52.66
C HIS A 156 -25.38 15.81 51.87
N LYS A 157 -26.47 16.39 51.34
CA LYS A 157 -27.41 15.68 50.45
C LYS A 157 -26.73 15.07 49.22
N ARG A 158 -25.64 15.68 48.73
CA ARG A 158 -24.83 15.17 47.63
C ARG A 158 -23.44 14.81 48.15
N PRO A 159 -22.82 13.72 47.66
CA PRO A 159 -21.45 13.38 48.02
C PRO A 159 -20.51 14.54 47.70
N PRO A 160 -19.68 15.00 48.66
CA PRO A 160 -18.68 16.01 48.38
C PRO A 160 -17.58 15.44 47.49
N ARG A 161 -16.85 16.32 46.77
CA ARG A 161 -15.76 15.89 45.87
C ARG A 161 -14.62 15.18 46.61
N TRP A 162 -14.38 15.55 47.85
CA TRP A 162 -13.31 15.01 48.69
C TRP A 162 -13.61 13.63 49.29
N ILE A 163 -14.84 13.11 49.19
CA ILE A 163 -15.23 11.80 49.78
C ILE A 163 -14.40 10.61 49.26
N SER A 164 -13.60 10.82 48.22
CA SER A 164 -12.75 9.82 47.57
C SER A 164 -11.26 10.07 47.73
N ALA A 165 -10.87 11.16 48.40
CA ALA A 165 -9.49 11.55 48.59
C ALA A 165 -8.96 11.13 49.96
N VAL A 166 -9.83 11.12 50.96
CA VAL A 166 -9.49 10.80 52.36
C VAL A 166 -10.48 9.76 52.90
N PRO A 167 -10.14 9.04 54.00
CA PRO A 167 -11.04 8.09 54.64
C PRO A 167 -12.35 8.76 55.06
N ALA A 168 -13.42 8.57 54.28
CA ALA A 168 -14.63 9.36 54.41
C ALA A 168 -15.91 8.55 54.19
N VAL A 169 -16.99 8.98 54.85
CA VAL A 169 -18.35 8.51 54.60
C VAL A 169 -19.33 9.67 54.46
N ARG A 170 -20.43 9.43 53.74
CA ARG A 170 -21.61 10.29 53.77
C ARG A 170 -22.64 9.66 54.69
N VAL A 171 -23.29 10.51 55.48
CA VAL A 171 -24.41 10.12 56.31
C VAL A 171 -25.68 10.88 55.92
N ARG A 172 -26.82 10.21 56.01
CA ARG A 172 -28.15 10.83 56.00
C ARG A 172 -28.70 10.86 57.42
N ALA A 173 -29.17 12.03 57.83
CA ALA A 173 -30.00 12.16 59.02
C ALA A 173 -31.36 11.47 58.79
N PRO A 174 -32.00 10.96 59.86
CA PRO A 174 -33.33 10.35 59.76
C PRO A 174 -34.38 11.36 59.27
N GLU A 175 -35.32 10.88 58.46
CA GLU A 175 -36.50 11.66 58.06
C GLU A 175 -37.57 11.61 59.16
N GLU A 176 -38.44 12.62 59.25
CA GLU A 176 -39.41 12.79 60.36
C GLU A 176 -40.34 11.58 60.62
N HIS A 177 -40.45 10.63 59.68
CA HIS A 177 -41.37 9.50 59.72
C HIS A 177 -40.67 8.11 59.68
N GLU A 178 -39.34 8.05 59.69
CA GLU A 178 -38.55 6.81 59.68
C GLU A 178 -37.96 6.50 61.07
N PRO A 179 -37.55 5.24 61.35
CA PRO A 179 -36.77 4.95 62.55
C PRO A 179 -35.57 5.91 62.66
N GLN A 180 -35.38 6.46 63.87
CA GLN A 180 -34.53 7.64 64.17
C GLN A 180 -33.02 7.35 64.08
N LEU A 181 -32.53 6.79 62.98
CA LEU A 181 -31.15 6.35 62.85
C LEU A 181 -30.45 7.06 61.70
N TRP A 182 -29.24 7.53 61.98
CA TRP A 182 -28.36 8.06 60.96
C TRP A 182 -27.82 6.92 60.11
N MET A 183 -27.90 7.06 58.79
CA MET A 183 -27.49 6.03 57.84
C MET A 183 -26.24 6.46 57.08
N VAL A 184 -25.19 5.65 57.11
CA VAL A 184 -24.07 5.74 56.17
C VAL A 184 -24.56 5.23 54.84
N ASP A 185 -24.50 6.06 53.80
CA ASP A 185 -24.99 5.69 52.47
C ASP A 185 -24.01 6.02 51.33
N ASP A 186 -22.81 6.47 51.66
CA ASP A 186 -21.69 6.61 50.73
C ASP A 186 -20.36 6.45 51.47
N GLY A 187 -19.30 6.12 50.75
CA GLY A 187 -17.98 5.83 51.31
C GLY A 187 -17.82 4.41 51.84
N LEU A 188 -18.89 3.66 52.10
CA LEU A 188 -18.86 2.23 52.44
C LEU A 188 -19.21 1.36 51.22
N ALA A 189 -18.42 0.31 50.96
CA ALA A 189 -18.64 -0.59 49.84
C ALA A 189 -18.17 -2.03 50.09
N GLY A 190 -18.66 -2.96 49.25
CA GLY A 190 -18.11 -4.30 49.08
C GLY A 190 -17.70 -4.53 47.63
N PHE A 191 -16.64 -5.31 47.39
CA PHE A 191 -16.20 -5.63 46.04
C PHE A 191 -16.92 -6.90 45.54
N ASP A 192 -17.67 -6.76 44.45
CA ASP A 192 -18.28 -7.89 43.75
C ASP A 192 -17.25 -8.47 42.77
N TYR A 193 -16.69 -9.62 43.16
CA TYR A 193 -15.68 -10.32 42.37
C TYR A 193 -16.21 -10.79 41.01
N ALA A 194 -17.45 -11.25 40.95
CA ALA A 194 -18.04 -11.79 39.72
C ALA A 194 -18.35 -10.66 38.73
N ALA A 195 -18.85 -9.53 39.23
CA ALA A 195 -19.10 -8.35 38.41
C ALA A 195 -17.84 -7.49 38.16
N GLY A 196 -16.75 -7.75 38.89
CA GLY A 196 -15.50 -7.00 38.78
C GLY A 196 -15.63 -5.52 39.14
N ARG A 197 -16.45 -5.19 40.15
CA ARG A 197 -16.75 -3.79 40.52
C ARG A 197 -17.06 -3.61 42.00
N TRP A 198 -16.86 -2.39 42.49
CA TRP A 198 -17.35 -1.98 43.80
C TRP A 198 -18.86 -1.74 43.81
N MET A 199 -19.50 -2.11 44.92
CA MET A 199 -20.92 -1.94 45.18
C MET A 199 -21.10 -1.17 46.48
N PHE A 200 -21.87 -0.07 46.42
CA PHE A 200 -22.23 0.70 47.62
C PHE A 200 -22.90 -0.19 48.66
N ARG A 201 -22.61 0.08 49.93
CA ARG A 201 -23.31 -0.51 51.08
C ARG A 201 -23.88 0.62 51.92
N GLU A 202 -25.09 0.41 52.39
CA GLU A 202 -25.75 1.28 53.35
C GLU A 202 -25.76 0.58 54.70
N GLU A 203 -25.51 1.33 55.76
CA GLU A 203 -25.51 0.78 57.12
C GLU A 203 -25.84 1.88 58.13
N GLU A 204 -26.33 1.50 59.31
CA GLU A 204 -26.48 2.44 60.43
C GLU A 204 -25.11 3.01 60.85
N LEU A 205 -25.07 4.31 61.16
CA LEU A 205 -23.85 5.00 61.61
C LEU A 205 -23.23 4.31 62.82
N VAL A 206 -24.04 3.87 63.79
CA VAL A 206 -23.58 3.16 64.98
C VAL A 206 -22.86 1.85 64.61
N GLN A 207 -23.42 1.09 63.67
CA GLN A 207 -22.85 -0.17 63.24
C GLN A 207 -21.57 0.04 62.41
N PHE A 208 -21.56 1.05 61.54
CA PHE A 208 -20.35 1.46 60.81
C PHE A 208 -19.22 1.88 61.77
N VAL A 209 -19.52 2.74 62.75
CA VAL A 209 -18.56 3.21 63.77
C VAL A 209 -17.98 2.03 64.53
N ARG A 210 -18.82 1.09 64.95
CA ARG A 210 -18.35 -0.15 65.59
C ARG A 210 -17.38 -0.91 64.69
N TRP A 211 -17.72 -1.15 63.43
CA TRP A 211 -16.83 -1.84 62.50
C TRP A 211 -15.51 -1.10 62.30
N ALA A 212 -15.54 0.22 62.17
CA ALA A 212 -14.37 1.03 61.90
C ALA A 212 -13.42 1.11 63.10
N LEU A 213 -13.97 1.19 64.32
CA LEU A 213 -13.20 1.18 65.58
C LEU A 213 -12.58 -0.19 65.85
N HIS A 214 -13.29 -1.28 65.54
CA HIS A 214 -12.79 -2.65 65.71
C HIS A 214 -11.97 -3.16 64.51
N GLY A 215 -11.66 -2.32 63.52
CA GLY A 215 -10.86 -2.70 62.35
C GLY A 215 -11.50 -3.73 61.43
N GLN A 216 -12.82 -3.91 61.53
CA GLN A 216 -13.59 -4.82 60.67
C GLN A 216 -13.81 -4.22 59.27
N VAL A 217 -13.80 -2.89 59.19
CA VAL A 217 -13.67 -2.15 57.94
C VAL A 217 -12.42 -1.28 57.99
N VAL A 218 -11.77 -1.12 56.85
CA VAL A 218 -10.56 -0.34 56.66
C VAL A 218 -10.68 0.52 55.40
N PRO A 219 -9.99 1.67 55.33
CA PRO A 219 -9.96 2.48 54.13
C PRO A 219 -9.04 1.84 53.09
N VAL A 220 -9.54 1.64 51.88
CA VAL A 220 -8.82 1.01 50.77
C VAL A 220 -8.95 1.84 49.51
N GLU A 221 -7.86 1.97 48.78
CA GLU A 221 -7.87 2.62 47.48
C GLU A 221 -8.54 1.74 46.41
N SER A 222 -9.46 2.34 45.67
CA SER A 222 -10.03 1.74 44.47
C SER A 222 -9.04 1.89 43.31
N MET A 223 -8.62 0.76 42.74
CA MET A 223 -7.71 0.77 41.58
C MET A 223 -8.36 1.54 40.43
N PRO A 224 -7.59 2.28 39.59
CA PRO A 224 -8.12 3.17 38.56
C PRO A 224 -9.26 2.61 37.71
N ARG A 225 -9.19 1.32 37.35
CA ARG A 225 -10.20 0.60 36.56
C ARG A 225 -11.54 0.42 37.28
N TYR A 226 -11.53 0.29 38.61
CA TYR A 226 -12.73 0.05 39.43
C TYR A 226 -13.31 1.32 40.04
N ARG A 227 -12.71 2.49 39.78
CA ARG A 227 -13.19 3.78 40.32
C ARG A 227 -14.55 4.19 39.80
N ARG A 228 -14.96 3.71 38.61
CA ARG A 228 -16.28 4.04 38.03
C ARG A 228 -17.33 3.08 38.57
N VAL A 229 -18.23 3.61 39.39
CA VAL A 229 -19.30 2.85 40.04
C VAL A 229 -20.66 3.44 39.74
N TYR A 230 -21.70 2.63 39.92
CA TYR A 230 -23.08 2.99 39.63
C TYR A 230 -23.95 2.72 40.83
N ARG A 231 -24.92 3.61 41.08
CA ARG A 231 -25.99 3.41 42.07
C ARG A 231 -27.27 4.01 41.53
N VAL A 232 -28.40 3.38 41.87
CA VAL A 232 -29.72 3.94 41.60
C VAL A 232 -30.04 4.97 42.68
N VAL A 233 -30.33 6.20 42.28
CA VAL A 233 -30.74 7.30 43.17
C VAL A 233 -32.02 7.88 42.58
N ASP A 234 -33.10 7.91 43.37
CA ASP A 234 -34.42 8.38 42.92
C ASP A 234 -34.95 7.66 41.67
N GLY A 235 -34.67 6.35 41.54
CA GLY A 235 -35.06 5.54 40.39
C GLY A 235 -34.16 5.69 39.15
N GLU A 236 -33.18 6.59 39.18
CA GLU A 236 -32.25 6.82 38.07
C GLU A 236 -30.88 6.19 38.35
N GLN A 237 -30.31 5.48 37.37
CA GLN A 237 -28.94 4.99 37.48
C GLN A 237 -27.95 6.16 37.33
N ARG A 238 -27.25 6.50 38.41
CA ARG A 238 -26.24 7.54 38.43
C ARG A 238 -24.84 6.96 38.48
N GLN A 239 -23.92 7.61 37.78
CA GLN A 239 -22.51 7.26 37.75
C GLN A 239 -21.73 8.10 38.75
N PHE A 240 -20.86 7.44 39.51
CA PHE A 240 -19.94 8.08 40.44
C PHE A 240 -18.50 7.64 40.17
N ARG A 241 -17.56 8.49 40.58
CA ARG A 241 -16.15 8.15 40.64
C ARG A 241 -15.73 8.05 42.10
N ARG A 242 -15.18 6.91 42.50
CA ARG A 242 -14.80 6.59 43.87
C ARG A 242 -13.37 6.07 43.91
N GLY A 243 -12.50 6.89 44.48
CA GLY A 243 -11.07 6.62 44.62
C GLY A 243 -10.73 5.84 45.88
N GLN A 244 -11.57 5.94 46.91
CA GLN A 244 -11.35 5.31 48.21
C GLN A 244 -12.67 4.79 48.77
N TRP A 245 -12.59 3.71 49.55
CA TRP A 245 -13.71 3.05 50.19
C TRP A 245 -13.36 2.59 51.59
N TRP A 246 -14.30 2.71 52.51
CA TRP A 246 -14.42 1.83 53.66
C TRP A 246 -14.91 0.46 53.21
N THR A 247 -14.20 -0.59 53.58
CA THR A 247 -14.57 -1.96 53.18
C THR A 247 -13.97 -3.02 54.08
N SER A 248 -14.48 -4.25 53.99
CA SER A 248 -13.92 -5.40 54.70
C SER A 248 -12.62 -5.90 54.05
N ALA A 249 -11.76 -6.54 54.85
CA ALA A 249 -10.54 -7.19 54.34
C ALA A 249 -10.82 -8.19 53.21
N GLN A 250 -11.96 -8.90 53.28
CA GLN A 250 -12.39 -9.82 52.22
C GLN A 250 -12.65 -9.10 50.89
N SER A 251 -13.33 -7.96 50.92
CA SER A 251 -13.62 -7.16 49.73
C SER A 251 -12.36 -6.52 49.16
N ALA A 252 -11.46 -6.01 50.02
CA ALA A 252 -10.16 -5.51 49.60
C ALA A 252 -9.36 -6.58 48.83
N ALA A 253 -9.24 -7.79 49.42
CA ALA A 253 -8.57 -8.92 48.78
C ALA A 253 -9.28 -9.39 47.50
N ALA A 254 -10.60 -9.25 47.41
CA ALA A 254 -11.35 -9.60 46.21
C ALA A 254 -11.00 -8.66 45.03
N GLN A 255 -10.82 -7.35 45.27
CA GLN A 255 -10.34 -6.41 44.24
C GLN A 255 -8.97 -6.85 43.71
N GLU A 256 -8.02 -7.14 44.60
CA GLU A 256 -6.67 -7.55 44.23
C GLU A 256 -6.67 -8.85 43.42
N LYS A 257 -7.39 -9.87 43.89
CA LYS A 257 -7.52 -11.16 43.21
C LYS A 257 -8.15 -11.01 41.83
N HIS A 258 -9.16 -10.14 41.70
CA HIS A 258 -9.82 -9.92 40.41
C HIS A 258 -8.88 -9.21 39.43
N ASN A 259 -8.12 -8.21 39.91
CA ASN A 259 -7.12 -7.54 39.08
C ASN A 259 -6.00 -8.50 38.63
N ALA A 260 -5.49 -9.34 39.53
CA ALA A 260 -4.48 -10.34 39.20
C ALA A 260 -5.00 -11.38 38.18
N MET A 261 -6.24 -11.85 38.35
CA MET A 261 -6.88 -12.76 37.39
C MET A 261 -6.97 -12.12 36.00
N ARG A 262 -7.38 -10.85 35.93
CA ARG A 262 -7.46 -10.08 34.68
C ARG A 262 -6.11 -9.93 34.00
N GLN A 263 -5.07 -9.55 34.74
CA GLN A 263 -3.71 -9.44 34.20
C GLN A 263 -3.22 -10.78 33.61
N ARG A 264 -3.49 -11.90 34.30
CA ARG A 264 -3.18 -13.24 33.77
C ARG A 264 -3.94 -13.55 32.47
N GLN A 265 -5.22 -13.19 32.39
CA GLN A 265 -6.02 -13.39 31.18
C GLN A 265 -5.52 -12.55 30.00
N GLU A 266 -5.09 -11.32 30.26
CA GLU A 266 -4.52 -10.41 29.26
C GLU A 266 -3.18 -10.94 28.74
N LEU A 267 -2.25 -11.30 29.63
CA LEU A 267 -0.97 -11.93 29.26
C LEU A 267 -1.19 -13.22 28.45
N ALA A 268 -2.09 -14.10 28.90
CA ALA A 268 -2.39 -15.34 28.18
C ALA A 268 -3.01 -15.08 26.80
N ARG A 269 -3.76 -13.99 26.64
CA ARG A 269 -4.31 -13.58 25.34
C ARG A 269 -3.20 -13.06 24.43
N GLU A 270 -2.33 -12.19 24.92
CA GLU A 270 -1.17 -11.67 24.19
C GLU A 270 -0.24 -12.80 23.73
N GLU A 271 0.03 -13.78 24.59
CA GLU A 271 0.81 -14.97 24.24
C GLU A 271 0.15 -15.83 23.15
N ARG A 272 -1.19 -15.96 23.16
CA ARG A 272 -1.91 -16.67 22.09
C ARG A 272 -1.84 -15.91 20.78
N GLU A 273 -2.04 -14.60 20.81
CA GLU A 273 -1.95 -13.74 19.62
C GLU A 273 -0.51 -13.67 19.08
N ALA A 274 0.50 -13.72 19.93
CA ALA A 274 1.91 -13.80 19.52
C ALA A 274 2.24 -15.15 18.87
N ARG A 275 1.80 -16.27 19.48
CA ARG A 275 1.96 -17.62 18.90
C ARG A 275 1.26 -17.75 17.56
N GLN A 276 0.04 -17.22 17.44
CA GLN A 276 -0.71 -17.22 16.18
C GLN A 276 0.05 -16.47 15.08
N ARG A 277 0.58 -15.27 15.39
CA ARG A 277 1.39 -14.50 14.45
C ARG A 277 2.66 -15.23 14.02
N GLN A 278 3.35 -15.88 14.95
CA GLN A 278 4.54 -16.69 14.62
C GLN A 278 4.19 -17.86 13.66
N LEU A 279 3.09 -18.56 13.91
CA LEU A 279 2.63 -19.64 13.03
C LEU A 279 2.25 -19.12 11.64
N GLU A 280 1.58 -17.96 11.56
CA GLU A 280 1.23 -17.31 10.28
C GLU A 280 2.48 -16.87 9.52
N GLU A 281 3.46 -16.25 10.18
CA GLU A 281 4.73 -15.85 9.58
C GLU A 281 5.55 -17.05 9.08
N GLU A 282 5.56 -18.16 9.84
CA GLU A 282 6.22 -19.39 9.42
C GLU A 282 5.52 -20.02 8.22
N ALA A 283 4.19 -20.08 8.22
CA ALA A 283 3.40 -20.58 7.10
C ALA A 283 3.61 -19.74 5.82
N ASP A 284 3.62 -18.41 5.95
CA ASP A 284 3.91 -17.49 4.85
C ASP A 284 5.31 -17.70 4.29
N ARG A 285 6.31 -17.87 5.17
CA ARG A 285 7.69 -18.16 4.76
C ARG A 285 7.77 -19.49 4.01
N GLN A 286 7.13 -20.54 4.51
CA GLN A 286 7.08 -21.84 3.82
C GLN A 286 6.37 -21.74 2.47
N SER A 287 5.28 -20.97 2.38
CA SER A 287 4.55 -20.73 1.14
C SER A 287 5.42 -20.03 0.09
N ARG A 288 6.16 -18.98 0.48
CA ARG A 288 7.11 -18.28 -0.40
C ARG A 288 8.22 -19.21 -0.90
N LEU A 289 8.83 -19.99 -0.01
CA LEU A 289 9.85 -20.96 -0.38
C LEU A 289 9.32 -22.00 -1.38
N ARG A 290 8.10 -22.51 -1.19
CA ARG A 290 7.47 -23.44 -2.14
C ARG A 290 7.20 -22.78 -3.49
N ALA A 291 6.71 -21.54 -3.50
CA ALA A 291 6.47 -20.78 -4.72
C ALA A 291 7.77 -20.51 -5.50
N GLU A 292 8.85 -20.15 -4.80
CA GLU A 292 10.18 -19.98 -5.40
C GLU A 292 10.71 -21.28 -6.00
N GLN A 293 10.58 -22.41 -5.28
CA GLN A 293 10.97 -23.73 -5.79
C GLN A 293 10.16 -24.13 -7.02
N GLU A 294 8.85 -23.88 -7.02
CA GLU A 294 7.99 -24.15 -8.17
C GLU A 294 8.36 -23.27 -9.37
N GLN A 295 8.62 -21.99 -9.13
CA GLN A 295 9.05 -21.05 -10.17
C GLN A 295 10.40 -21.47 -10.78
N ALA A 296 11.37 -21.88 -9.96
CA ALA A 296 12.66 -22.39 -10.42
C ALA A 296 12.48 -23.64 -11.29
N ARG A 297 11.68 -24.62 -10.85
CA ARG A 297 11.37 -25.82 -11.64
C ARG A 297 10.73 -25.50 -12.99
N ARG A 298 9.76 -24.57 -13.01
CA ARG A 298 9.10 -24.13 -14.26
C ARG A 298 10.08 -23.42 -15.19
N ALA A 299 11.02 -22.65 -14.65
CA ALA A 299 12.05 -21.98 -15.44
C ALA A 299 13.00 -22.99 -16.08
N GLU A 300 13.49 -23.99 -15.32
CA GLU A 300 14.33 -25.08 -15.84
C GLU A 300 13.62 -25.88 -16.94
N GLU A 301 12.35 -26.23 -16.74
CA GLU A 301 11.57 -26.96 -17.75
C GLU A 301 11.37 -26.12 -19.03
N ALA A 302 11.08 -24.83 -18.87
CA ALA A 302 10.94 -23.91 -20.01
C ALA A 302 12.25 -23.73 -20.77
N GLU A 303 13.39 -23.69 -20.08
CA GLU A 303 14.72 -23.64 -20.69
C GLU A 303 15.02 -24.91 -21.49
N ARG A 304 14.81 -26.10 -20.91
CA ARG A 304 14.95 -27.38 -21.63
C ARG A 304 14.08 -27.44 -22.89
N LEU A 305 12.84 -26.96 -22.80
CA LEU A 305 11.94 -26.92 -23.95
C LEU A 305 12.42 -25.93 -25.02
N ARG A 306 12.99 -24.79 -24.62
CA ARG A 306 13.60 -23.83 -25.54
C ARG A 306 14.81 -24.42 -26.26
N GLU A 307 15.70 -25.08 -25.54
CA GLU A 307 16.87 -25.76 -26.12
C GLU A 307 16.44 -26.81 -27.15
N LYS A 308 15.49 -27.66 -26.79
CA LYS A 308 14.95 -28.68 -27.70
C LYS A 308 14.35 -28.04 -28.97
N ARG A 309 13.55 -26.99 -28.82
CA ARG A 309 12.98 -26.25 -29.98
C ARG A 309 14.05 -25.59 -30.83
N ALA A 310 15.11 -25.06 -30.21
CA ALA A 310 16.22 -24.45 -30.93
C ALA A 310 16.99 -25.50 -31.74
N GLU A 311 17.21 -26.69 -31.18
CA GLU A 311 17.82 -27.82 -31.87
C GLU A 311 16.95 -28.32 -33.04
N GLU A 312 15.65 -28.55 -32.80
CA GLU A 312 14.68 -28.91 -33.85
C GLU A 312 14.65 -27.87 -34.97
N SER A 313 14.66 -26.58 -34.61
CA SER A 313 14.72 -25.49 -35.59
C SER A 313 16.02 -25.50 -36.37
N ARG A 314 17.17 -25.75 -35.72
CA ARG A 314 18.48 -25.82 -36.39
C ARG A 314 18.50 -26.93 -37.43
N VAL A 315 18.05 -28.13 -37.06
CA VAL A 315 17.96 -29.30 -37.96
C VAL A 315 17.03 -29.01 -39.14
N TYR A 316 15.88 -28.41 -38.88
CA TYR A 316 14.93 -28.02 -39.92
C TYR A 316 15.55 -27.03 -40.91
N TRP A 317 16.20 -25.97 -40.42
CA TRP A 317 16.80 -24.93 -41.27
C TRP A 317 18.00 -25.43 -42.07
N GLU A 318 18.77 -26.36 -41.53
CA GLU A 318 19.86 -27.02 -42.25
C GLU A 318 19.32 -27.84 -43.43
N LYS A 319 18.24 -28.60 -43.23
CA LYS A 319 17.57 -29.33 -44.31
C LYS A 319 17.02 -28.39 -45.39
N VAL A 320 16.42 -27.27 -44.99
CA VAL A 320 15.95 -26.24 -45.94
C VAL A 320 17.10 -25.66 -46.75
N ARG A 321 18.26 -25.40 -46.12
CA ARG A 321 19.46 -24.92 -46.82
C ARG A 321 19.94 -25.90 -47.88
N GLN A 322 20.07 -27.17 -47.53
CA GLN A 322 20.50 -28.22 -48.46
C GLN A 322 19.56 -28.35 -49.68
N LEU A 323 18.25 -28.28 -49.46
CA LEU A 323 17.27 -28.32 -50.55
C LEU A 323 17.43 -27.13 -51.51
N ARG A 324 17.68 -25.93 -50.99
CA ARG A 324 17.92 -24.74 -51.82
C ARG A 324 19.20 -24.87 -52.63
N GLU A 325 20.29 -25.36 -52.03
CA GLU A 325 21.56 -25.58 -52.73
C GLU A 325 21.39 -26.55 -53.92
N VAL A 326 20.62 -27.63 -53.75
CA VAL A 326 20.30 -28.58 -54.84
C VAL A 326 19.50 -27.90 -55.95
N GLU A 327 18.49 -27.10 -55.60
CA GLU A 327 17.66 -26.41 -56.58
C GLU A 327 18.43 -25.35 -57.36
N ASP A 328 19.29 -24.58 -56.67
CA ASP A 328 20.15 -23.57 -57.28
C ASP A 328 21.17 -24.21 -58.24
N ALA A 329 21.76 -25.35 -57.85
CA ALA A 329 22.67 -26.11 -58.72
C ALA A 329 21.98 -26.63 -59.99
N ARG A 330 20.71 -27.07 -59.89
CA ARG A 330 19.91 -27.48 -61.06
C ARG A 330 19.70 -26.31 -62.02
N ARG A 331 19.26 -25.16 -61.51
CA ARG A 331 19.02 -23.95 -62.32
C ARG A 331 20.29 -23.48 -63.03
N ALA A 332 21.44 -23.56 -62.35
CA ALA A 332 22.73 -23.21 -62.94
C ALA A 332 23.11 -24.13 -64.13
N ARG A 333 22.85 -25.45 -64.01
CA ARG A 333 23.10 -26.41 -65.10
C ARG A 333 22.20 -26.19 -66.31
N GLU A 334 20.92 -25.95 -66.08
CA GLU A 334 19.95 -25.67 -67.15
C GLU A 334 20.37 -24.44 -67.96
N LYS A 335 20.75 -23.36 -67.27
CA LYS A 335 21.24 -22.14 -67.92
C LYS A 335 22.51 -22.38 -68.74
N ALA A 336 23.49 -23.11 -68.21
CA ALA A 336 24.74 -23.41 -68.93
C ALA A 336 24.50 -24.24 -70.21
N ALA A 337 23.54 -25.16 -70.20
CA ALA A 337 23.18 -25.96 -71.38
C ALA A 337 22.52 -25.11 -72.48
N GLU A 338 21.68 -24.15 -72.10
CA GLU A 338 21.05 -23.22 -73.03
C GLU A 338 22.07 -22.30 -73.71
N ASP A 339 22.99 -21.74 -72.92
CA ASP A 339 24.08 -20.88 -73.43
C ASP A 339 24.97 -21.64 -74.43
N ALA A 340 25.28 -22.92 -74.16
CA ALA A 340 26.08 -23.76 -75.06
C ALA A 340 25.38 -24.04 -76.40
N ARG A 341 24.05 -24.22 -76.40
CA ARG A 341 23.28 -24.45 -77.62
C ARG A 341 23.31 -23.23 -78.55
N LEU A 342 23.12 -22.03 -77.99
CA LEU A 342 23.14 -20.78 -78.74
C LEU A 342 24.50 -20.54 -79.41
N ALA A 343 25.60 -20.86 -78.72
CA ALA A 343 26.95 -20.73 -79.27
C ALA A 343 27.18 -21.65 -80.49
N LEU A 344 26.65 -22.87 -80.47
CA LEU A 344 26.80 -23.82 -81.57
C LEU A 344 26.08 -23.36 -82.85
N GLU A 345 24.87 -22.84 -82.73
CA GLU A 345 24.09 -22.32 -83.86
C GLU A 345 24.78 -21.14 -84.54
N GLN A 346 25.43 -20.28 -83.75
CA GLN A 346 26.16 -19.12 -84.28
C GLN A 346 27.36 -19.56 -85.13
N ALA A 347 28.15 -20.53 -84.65
CA ALA A 347 29.33 -21.03 -85.36
C ALA A 347 28.96 -21.64 -86.73
N GLN A 348 27.84 -22.38 -86.81
CA GLN A 348 27.38 -22.99 -88.07
C GLN A 348 26.99 -21.95 -89.14
N ARG A 349 26.40 -20.82 -88.73
CA ARG A 349 26.03 -19.74 -89.65
C ARG A 349 27.26 -19.06 -90.26
N GLU A 350 28.29 -18.83 -89.44
CA GLU A 350 29.55 -18.20 -89.89
C GLU A 350 30.28 -19.09 -90.90
N GLU A 351 30.32 -20.40 -90.68
CA GLU A 351 30.94 -21.36 -91.61
C GLU A 351 30.23 -21.40 -92.98
N THR A 352 28.90 -21.40 -92.97
CA THR A 352 28.08 -21.40 -94.20
C THR A 352 28.34 -20.14 -95.05
N GLN A 353 28.44 -18.96 -94.43
CA GLN A 353 28.74 -17.72 -95.14
C GLN A 353 30.13 -17.73 -95.78
N ARG A 354 31.13 -18.31 -95.08
CA ARG A 354 32.49 -18.41 -95.59
C ARG A 354 32.57 -19.26 -96.87
N LEU A 355 31.92 -20.42 -96.89
CA LEU A 355 31.87 -21.32 -98.05
C LEU A 355 31.19 -20.68 -99.28
N ALA A 356 30.11 -19.90 -99.06
CA ALA A 356 29.42 -19.20 -100.13
C ALA A 356 30.31 -18.13 -100.79
N LEU A 357 31.08 -17.37 -100.01
CA LEU A 357 31.99 -16.34 -100.54
C LEU A 357 33.12 -16.95 -101.38
N GLU A 358 33.66 -18.10 -100.96
CA GLU A 358 34.70 -18.82 -101.70
C GLU A 358 34.20 -19.34 -103.06
N THR A 359 32.96 -19.84 -103.09
CA THR A 359 32.28 -20.28 -104.32
C THR A 359 32.15 -19.12 -105.32
N ALA A 360 31.74 -17.92 -104.86
CA ALA A 360 31.63 -16.74 -105.70
C ALA A 360 32.98 -16.28 -106.27
N ARG A 361 34.04 -16.30 -105.47
CA ARG A 361 35.40 -15.96 -105.91
C ARG A 361 35.87 -16.88 -107.03
N THR A 362 35.62 -18.18 -106.90
CA THR A 362 35.96 -19.19 -107.89
C THR A 362 35.18 -18.99 -109.20
N TRP A 363 33.92 -18.55 -109.12
CA TRP A 363 33.12 -18.21 -110.30
C TRP A 363 33.71 -17.05 -111.10
N TRP A 364 34.16 -15.99 -110.42
CA TRP A 364 34.80 -14.83 -111.05
C TRP A 364 36.24 -15.10 -111.50
N SER A 365 36.96 -16.02 -110.86
CA SER A 365 38.33 -16.37 -111.26
C SER A 365 38.42 -17.04 -112.64
N LYS A 366 37.32 -17.63 -113.12
CA LYS A 366 37.23 -18.17 -114.50
C LYS A 366 37.44 -17.14 -115.60
N LEU A 367 37.34 -15.83 -115.31
CA LEU A 367 37.67 -14.76 -116.26
C LEU A 367 39.02 -14.15 -115.90
N SER A 368 39.85 -13.96 -116.93
CA SER A 368 41.05 -13.12 -116.85
C SER A 368 40.69 -11.66 -116.60
N GLN A 369 41.65 -10.84 -116.16
CA GLN A 369 41.42 -9.41 -115.91
C GLN A 369 40.93 -8.69 -117.18
N GLN A 370 41.52 -9.00 -118.34
CA GLN A 370 41.11 -8.45 -119.63
C GLN A 370 39.65 -8.80 -119.96
N GLN A 371 39.26 -10.06 -119.79
CA GLN A 371 37.88 -10.50 -120.05
C GLN A 371 36.86 -9.92 -119.07
N ARG A 372 37.25 -9.66 -117.82
CA ARG A 372 36.39 -8.94 -116.86
C ARG A 372 36.18 -7.50 -117.28
N THR A 373 37.24 -6.83 -117.73
CA THR A 373 37.15 -5.48 -118.27
C THR A 373 36.27 -5.46 -119.53
N GLU A 374 36.49 -6.37 -120.48
CA GLU A 374 35.65 -6.52 -121.67
C GLU A 374 34.18 -6.73 -121.32
N LEU A 375 33.89 -7.63 -120.38
CA LEU A 375 32.53 -7.91 -119.92
C LEU A 375 31.85 -6.65 -119.37
N LEU A 376 32.53 -5.93 -118.49
CA LEU A 376 31.99 -4.70 -117.90
C LEU A 376 31.87 -3.56 -118.93
N THR A 377 32.80 -3.46 -119.86
CA THR A 377 32.73 -2.52 -120.98
C THR A 377 31.57 -2.85 -121.90
N ALA A 378 31.33 -4.13 -122.22
CA ALA A 378 30.18 -4.57 -123.01
C ALA A 378 28.85 -4.24 -122.32
N VAL A 379 28.77 -4.38 -121.00
CA VAL A 379 27.58 -3.91 -120.24
C VAL A 379 27.40 -2.40 -120.38
N ALA A 380 28.49 -1.63 -120.34
CA ALA A 380 28.42 -0.17 -120.49
C ALA A 380 28.05 0.27 -121.91
N GLU A 381 28.56 -0.41 -122.93
CA GLU A 381 28.16 -0.21 -124.32
C GLU A 381 26.71 -0.61 -124.56
N TYR A 382 26.27 -1.75 -124.01
CA TYR A 382 24.87 -2.18 -124.05
C TYR A 382 23.95 -1.15 -123.40
N ALA A 383 24.33 -0.64 -122.23
CA ALA A 383 23.56 0.40 -121.53
C ALA A 383 23.46 1.69 -122.35
N TRP A 384 24.53 2.09 -123.03
CA TRP A 384 24.54 3.26 -123.89
C TRP A 384 23.70 3.05 -125.16
N ARG A 385 23.86 1.92 -125.85
CA ARG A 385 23.18 1.64 -127.11
C ARG A 385 21.68 1.42 -126.94
N GLU A 386 21.29 0.59 -125.98
CA GLU A 386 19.89 0.16 -125.83
C GLU A 386 19.07 1.08 -124.95
N SER A 387 19.71 1.73 -123.96
CA SER A 387 19.00 2.56 -122.98
C SER A 387 19.40 4.04 -123.01
N ASN A 388 20.41 4.42 -123.81
CA ASN A 388 20.99 5.78 -123.83
C ASN A 388 21.44 6.26 -122.44
N VAL A 389 21.92 5.33 -121.60
CA VAL A 389 22.39 5.59 -120.22
C VAL A 389 23.86 5.20 -120.10
N ARG A 390 24.66 6.05 -119.43
CA ARG A 390 26.01 5.69 -119.01
C ARG A 390 25.98 4.98 -117.67
N VAL A 391 26.77 3.95 -117.50
CA VAL A 391 26.89 3.17 -116.25
C VAL A 391 28.29 3.26 -115.68
N ASP A 392 28.37 3.18 -114.36
CA ASP A 392 29.62 3.21 -113.60
C ASP A 392 30.22 1.81 -113.55
N ILE A 393 31.39 1.64 -114.15
CA ILE A 393 32.15 0.40 -114.06
C ILE A 393 33.02 0.47 -112.79
N PRO A 394 32.76 -0.37 -111.77
CA PRO A 394 33.50 -0.29 -110.52
C PRO A 394 34.96 -0.76 -110.71
N GLU A 395 35.93 0.04 -110.24
CA GLU A 395 37.35 -0.32 -110.26
C GLU A 395 37.67 -1.59 -109.46
N LYS A 396 36.89 -1.87 -108.40
CA LYS A 396 36.99 -3.07 -107.58
C LYS A 396 35.68 -3.83 -107.58
N LEU A 397 35.72 -5.08 -108.04
CA LEU A 397 34.55 -5.98 -108.06
C LEU A 397 34.13 -6.32 -106.63
N MET A 398 33.07 -5.67 -106.13
CA MET A 398 32.47 -5.99 -104.84
C MET A 398 31.37 -7.02 -105.02
N MET A 399 31.62 -8.23 -104.53
CA MET A 399 30.70 -9.36 -104.59
C MET A 399 29.91 -9.45 -103.26
N SER A 400 28.57 -9.49 -103.32
CA SER A 400 27.67 -9.50 -102.15
C SER A 400 26.62 -10.60 -102.22
N SER A 401 26.21 -11.18 -101.07
CA SER A 401 25.16 -12.22 -100.98
C SER A 401 23.83 -11.74 -101.44
N GLU A 402 23.58 -10.45 -101.22
CA GLU A 402 22.36 -9.83 -101.66
C GLU A 402 22.19 -9.94 -103.19
N TYR A 403 23.28 -9.90 -103.95
CA TYR A 403 23.28 -10.05 -105.41
C TYR A 403 23.77 -11.43 -105.85
N ALA A 404 23.78 -12.39 -104.91
CA ALA A 404 24.47 -13.70 -104.98
C ALA A 404 25.73 -13.61 -105.84
N TYR A 405 26.49 -12.60 -105.44
CA TYR A 405 27.86 -12.26 -105.72
C TYR A 405 28.22 -12.07 -107.19
N GLY A 406 27.24 -11.76 -108.04
CA GLY A 406 27.52 -10.93 -109.22
C GLY A 406 27.97 -9.53 -108.82
N VAL A 407 28.43 -8.76 -109.80
CA VAL A 407 28.89 -7.39 -109.60
C VAL A 407 27.75 -6.44 -109.96
N SER A 408 27.26 -5.68 -108.99
CA SER A 408 26.25 -4.67 -109.24
C SER A 408 26.84 -3.48 -110.01
N VAL A 409 26.18 -3.11 -111.10
CA VAL A 409 26.52 -1.95 -111.94
C VAL A 409 25.41 -0.92 -111.81
N TYR A 410 25.78 0.34 -111.63
CA TYR A 410 24.85 1.44 -111.36
C TYR A 410 24.93 2.50 -112.46
N THR A 411 23.85 3.25 -112.69
CA THR A 411 23.83 4.35 -113.68
C THR A 411 24.64 5.57 -113.21
N THR A 412 25.28 6.30 -114.13
CA THR A 412 26.00 7.57 -113.84
C THR A 412 25.06 8.77 -113.97
N GLY A 413 24.87 9.54 -112.90
CA GLY A 413 24.01 10.73 -112.86
C GLY A 413 23.75 11.19 -111.42
N LYS A 414 22.85 12.18 -111.21
CA LYS A 414 22.50 12.69 -109.87
C LYS A 414 21.87 11.63 -108.94
N ARG A 415 21.34 10.52 -109.48
CA ARG A 415 20.87 9.35 -108.73
C ARG A 415 21.52 8.09 -109.31
N ARG A 416 22.36 7.41 -108.51
CA ARG A 416 22.92 6.09 -108.85
C ARG A 416 21.84 5.02 -108.62
N VAL A 417 21.23 4.53 -109.68
CA VAL A 417 20.24 3.44 -109.61
C VAL A 417 20.91 2.15 -110.07
N LEU A 418 20.61 1.02 -109.41
CA LEU A 418 21.12 -0.29 -109.83
C LEU A 418 20.62 -0.59 -111.24
N TYR A 419 21.55 -0.61 -112.20
CA TYR A 419 21.26 -0.89 -113.59
C TYR A 419 21.10 -2.40 -113.81
N GLY A 420 21.98 -3.18 -113.19
CA GLY A 420 21.85 -4.63 -113.14
C GLY A 420 23.03 -5.30 -112.45
N VAL A 421 22.97 -6.62 -112.38
CA VAL A 421 24.00 -7.47 -111.77
C VAL A 421 24.73 -8.20 -112.88
N VAL A 422 26.01 -7.90 -113.03
CA VAL A 422 26.88 -8.54 -114.00
C VAL A 422 27.31 -9.89 -113.46
N ARG A 423 27.13 -10.93 -114.26
CA ARG A 423 27.62 -12.29 -114.06
C ARG A 423 27.39 -12.83 -112.65
N PRO A 424 26.13 -12.88 -112.19
CA PRO A 424 25.82 -13.57 -110.93
C PRO A 424 26.21 -15.04 -110.98
N CYS A 425 26.42 -15.66 -109.82
CA CYS A 425 26.91 -17.03 -109.72
C CYS A 425 25.74 -18.03 -109.72
N PRO A 426 25.57 -18.90 -110.73
CA PRO A 426 24.42 -19.81 -110.83
C PRO A 426 24.23 -20.72 -109.60
N SER A 427 25.32 -21.15 -108.95
CA SER A 427 25.25 -22.02 -107.76
C SER A 427 24.86 -21.30 -106.46
N LEU A 428 24.86 -19.95 -106.45
CA LEU A 428 24.57 -19.15 -105.26
C LEU A 428 23.27 -18.35 -105.39
N VAL A 429 22.78 -18.10 -106.61
CA VAL A 429 21.58 -17.29 -106.84
C VAL A 429 20.31 -17.85 -106.21
N ALA A 430 20.19 -19.19 -106.09
CA ALA A 430 19.06 -19.81 -105.38
C ALA A 430 18.99 -19.41 -103.90
N ALA A 431 20.12 -19.04 -103.28
CA ALA A 431 20.18 -18.58 -101.90
C ALA A 431 19.89 -17.07 -101.73
N SER A 432 19.70 -16.32 -102.84
CA SER A 432 19.27 -14.92 -102.80
C SER A 432 18.00 -14.70 -103.63
N PRO A 433 16.81 -14.82 -103.02
CA PRO A 433 15.52 -14.68 -103.71
C PRO A 433 15.33 -13.31 -104.39
N GLY A 434 16.08 -12.29 -103.97
CA GLY A 434 15.98 -10.93 -104.51
C GLY A 434 16.50 -10.80 -105.94
N ILE A 435 17.44 -11.65 -106.37
CA ILE A 435 18.13 -11.49 -107.65
C ILE A 435 17.23 -11.73 -108.87
N VAL A 436 16.17 -12.53 -108.73
CA VAL A 436 15.20 -12.79 -109.81
C VAL A 436 14.56 -11.51 -110.34
N ARG A 437 14.43 -10.48 -109.49
CA ARG A 437 13.85 -9.18 -109.86
C ARG A 437 14.86 -8.21 -110.48
N LEU A 438 16.13 -8.57 -110.53
CA LEU A 438 17.22 -7.73 -111.03
C LEU A 438 17.54 -8.08 -112.47
N HIS A 439 18.02 -7.09 -113.23
CA HIS A 439 18.52 -7.31 -114.58
C HIS A 439 19.91 -7.96 -114.49
N ALA A 440 20.04 -9.22 -114.91
CA ALA A 440 21.30 -9.94 -114.92
C ALA A 440 21.98 -9.84 -116.30
N PHE A 441 23.29 -9.60 -116.31
CA PHE A 441 24.09 -9.62 -117.53
C PHE A 441 24.98 -10.86 -117.56
N ALA A 442 24.76 -11.74 -118.53
CA ALA A 442 25.58 -12.90 -118.80
C ALA A 442 26.63 -12.56 -119.86
N ARG A 443 27.84 -13.13 -119.74
CA ARG A 443 28.88 -12.89 -120.74
C ARG A 443 28.53 -13.51 -122.09
N SER A 444 28.04 -14.75 -122.08
CA SER A 444 27.78 -15.57 -123.26
C SER A 444 26.45 -16.31 -123.17
N ALA A 445 26.01 -16.87 -124.29
CA ALA A 445 24.79 -17.68 -124.38
C ALA A 445 24.79 -18.88 -123.41
N GLN A 446 25.94 -19.51 -123.18
CA GLN A 446 26.06 -20.55 -122.15
C GLN A 446 25.79 -20.02 -120.73
N GLU A 447 26.43 -18.93 -120.33
CA GLU A 447 26.22 -18.34 -118.99
C GLU A 447 24.77 -17.87 -118.82
N ALA A 448 24.15 -17.35 -119.89
CA ALA A 448 22.75 -16.94 -119.89
C ALA A 448 21.81 -18.14 -119.66
N ARG A 449 22.10 -19.30 -120.27
CA ARG A 449 21.35 -20.56 -120.05
C ARG A 449 21.54 -21.11 -118.63
N GLU A 450 22.77 -21.11 -118.11
CA GLU A 450 23.07 -21.55 -116.74
C GLU A 450 22.33 -20.69 -115.71
N LEU A 451 22.27 -19.38 -115.94
CA LEU A 451 21.48 -18.47 -115.11
C LEU A 451 19.97 -18.70 -115.29
N ALA A 452 19.46 -18.81 -116.52
CA ALA A 452 18.05 -19.05 -116.77
C ALA A 452 17.53 -20.35 -116.12
N ALA A 453 18.37 -21.38 -115.99
CA ALA A 453 18.00 -22.63 -115.32
C ALA A 453 17.71 -22.45 -113.81
N VAL A 454 18.34 -21.47 -113.16
CA VAL A 454 18.21 -21.21 -111.71
C VAL A 454 17.40 -19.96 -111.39
N ILE A 455 17.22 -19.05 -112.35
CA ILE A 455 16.36 -17.87 -112.27
C ILE A 455 15.47 -17.78 -113.54
N PRO A 456 14.51 -18.71 -113.74
CA PRO A 456 13.75 -18.85 -114.99
C PRO A 456 12.88 -17.63 -115.35
N GLU A 457 12.48 -16.84 -114.35
CA GLU A 457 11.70 -15.61 -114.54
C GLU A 457 12.58 -14.34 -114.53
N GLY A 458 13.90 -14.49 -114.47
CA GLY A 458 14.84 -13.38 -114.39
C GLY A 458 15.04 -12.67 -115.72
N ARG A 459 15.22 -11.34 -115.68
CA ARG A 459 15.61 -10.55 -116.86
C ARG A 459 17.10 -10.74 -117.13
N ILE A 460 17.45 -11.65 -118.03
CA ILE A 460 18.84 -11.96 -118.39
C ILE A 460 19.15 -11.40 -119.77
N THR A 461 20.23 -10.64 -119.89
CA THR A 461 20.80 -10.21 -121.17
C THR A 461 22.08 -10.98 -121.43
N ASP A 462 22.13 -11.68 -122.56
CA ASP A 462 23.36 -12.20 -123.15
C ASP A 462 24.07 -11.08 -123.91
N LEU A 463 25.34 -10.86 -123.61
CA LEU A 463 26.16 -9.84 -124.24
C LEU A 463 26.88 -10.34 -125.51
N ASP A 464 26.67 -11.61 -125.87
CA ASP A 464 27.22 -12.24 -127.08
C ASP A 464 28.75 -12.09 -127.18
N LEU A 465 29.44 -12.10 -126.03
CA LEU A 465 30.90 -12.10 -125.99
C LEU A 465 31.41 -13.52 -126.25
N PRO A 466 32.52 -13.69 -126.99
CA PRO A 466 33.01 -15.00 -127.40
C PRO A 466 33.08 -15.98 -126.24
N GLU A 467 32.45 -17.15 -126.44
CA GLU A 467 32.59 -18.28 -125.53
C GLU A 467 34.08 -18.63 -125.43
N HIS A 468 34.53 -18.82 -124.21
CA HIS A 468 35.88 -19.28 -124.00
C HIS A 468 35.92 -20.80 -124.26
N GLU A 469 36.57 -21.20 -125.35
CA GLU A 469 37.08 -22.56 -125.52
C GLU A 469 37.96 -22.91 -124.33
N GLN A 470 37.55 -23.90 -123.55
CA GLN A 470 38.33 -24.50 -122.49
C GLN A 470 39.72 -24.86 -123.00
N LEU A 471 40.71 -24.02 -122.73
CA LEU A 471 42.08 -24.52 -122.64
C LEU A 471 42.12 -25.51 -121.48
N THR A 472 42.14 -26.74 -121.93
CA THR A 472 42.37 -27.98 -121.22
C THR A 472 43.77 -27.96 -120.60
N MET A 473 43.92 -28.64 -119.46
CA MET A 473 45.15 -29.21 -118.89
C MET A 473 46.07 -28.21 -118.16
N CYS A 474 46.47 -28.40 -116.90
CA CYS A 474 46.68 -29.63 -116.12
C CYS A 474 46.22 -29.47 -114.66
#